data_AF-A0A3A4UY52-F1
#
_entry.id   AF-A0A3A4UY52-F1
#
_cell.length_a   1.000
_cell.length_b   1.000
_cell.length_c   1.000
_cell.angle_alpha   90.00
_cell.angle_beta   90.00
_cell.angle_gamma   90.00
#
_symmetry.space_group_name_H-M   'P 1'
#
loop_
_entity.id
_entity.type
_entity.pdbx_description
1 polymer ?
#
loop_
_entity_poly.entity_id
_entity_poly.type
_entity_poly.pdbx_seq_one_letter_code
_entity_poly.pdbx_strand_id
1 'polypeptide(L)'
;MFLVSYLFNLVLFWYKDAVFSLINYFVELDRYIIDLLSTPILVHTFFDPIKNEYRKGLVGFSIGLGIFIKTLILIPSFAILLLVFILEFIALIIFLFFPFIPLYVLIT
;
A
#
# COMPACT_ATOMS: atom_id res chain seq x y z
N MET A 1 -9.73 -30.44 -29.32
CA MET A 1 -8.69 -30.52 -28.25
C MET A 1 -8.07 -29.15 -27.97
N PHE A 2 -7.58 -28.42 -28.98
CA PHE A 2 -6.92 -27.10 -28.83
C PHE A 2 -7.78 -25.99 -28.18
N LEU A 3 -9.08 -25.93 -28.51
CA LEU A 3 -10.00 -24.90 -27.99
C LEU A 3 -10.26 -25.03 -26.48
N VAL A 4 -10.40 -26.26 -25.98
CA VAL A 4 -10.65 -26.52 -24.55
C VAL A 4 -9.41 -26.22 -23.72
N SER A 5 -8.22 -26.59 -24.20
CA SER A 5 -6.96 -26.23 -23.53
C SER A 5 -6.73 -24.72 -23.50
N TYR A 6 -7.11 -24.01 -24.57
CA TYR A 6 -6.98 -22.56 -24.63
C TYR A 6 -7.86 -21.86 -23.57
N LEU A 7 -9.13 -22.25 -23.48
CA LEU A 7 -10.05 -21.70 -22.48
C LEU A 7 -9.57 -21.96 -21.04
N PHE A 8 -9.08 -23.17 -20.76
CA PHE A 8 -8.53 -23.52 -19.46
C PHE A 8 -7.30 -22.69 -19.10
N ASN A 9 -6.38 -22.52 -20.06
CA ASN A 9 -5.19 -21.69 -19.87
C ASN A 9 -5.55 -20.22 -19.66
N LEU A 10 -6.59 -19.71 -20.33
CA LEU A 10 -7.05 -18.33 -20.15
C LEU A 10 -7.60 -18.09 -18.75
N VAL A 11 -8.39 -19.03 -18.21
CA VAL A 11 -8.89 -18.96 -16.82
C VAL A 11 -7.74 -19.03 -15.82
N LEU A 12 -6.79 -19.96 -16.02
CA LEU A 12 -5.60 -20.06 -15.17
C LEU A 12 -4.78 -18.78 -15.19
N PHE A 13 -4.50 -18.25 -16.39
CA PHE A 13 -3.76 -17.01 -16.54
C PHE A 13 -4.44 -15.87 -15.79
N TRP A 14 -5.75 -15.69 -15.99
CA TRP A 14 -6.47 -14.56 -15.42
C TRP A 14 -6.53 -14.61 -13.89
N TYR A 15 -6.96 -15.75 -13.32
CA TYR A 15 -7.26 -15.83 -11.90
C TYR A 15 -6.09 -16.28 -11.03
N LYS A 16 -5.02 -16.80 -11.64
CA LYS A 16 -3.83 -17.22 -10.90
C LYS A 16 -2.66 -16.31 -11.24
N ASP A 17 -2.18 -16.35 -12.48
CA ASP A 17 -0.91 -15.72 -12.83
C ASP A 17 -1.01 -14.19 -12.80
N ALA A 18 -2.07 -13.64 -13.38
CA ALA A 18 -2.28 -12.19 -13.43
C ALA A 18 -2.65 -11.61 -12.05
N VAL A 19 -3.49 -12.30 -11.26
CA VAL A 19 -3.78 -11.90 -9.87
C VAL A 19 -2.51 -11.91 -9.03
N PHE A 20 -1.68 -12.95 -9.13
CA PHE A 20 -0.43 -13.02 -8.39
C PHE A 20 0.53 -11.89 -8.80
N SER A 21 0.65 -11.61 -10.10
CA SER A 21 1.44 -10.48 -10.57
C SER A 21 0.91 -9.13 -10.07
N LEU A 22 -0.41 -8.95 -10.02
CA LEU A 22 -1.05 -7.73 -9.54
C LEU A 22 -0.81 -7.52 -8.04
N ILE A 23 -0.94 -8.58 -7.24
CA ILE A 23 -0.65 -8.52 -5.80
C ILE A 23 0.82 -8.17 -5.56
N ASN A 24 1.75 -8.78 -6.31
CA ASN A 24 3.17 -8.44 -6.18
C ASN A 24 3.44 -6.98 -6.55
N TYR A 25 2.77 -6.45 -7.57
CA TYR A 25 2.86 -5.04 -7.92
C TYR A 25 2.37 -4.13 -6.78
N PHE A 26 1.22 -4.43 -6.16
CA PHE A 26 0.73 -3.68 -4.99
C PHE A 26 1.70 -3.72 -3.82
N VAL A 27 2.28 -4.89 -3.51
CA VAL A 27 3.28 -5.01 -2.44
C VAL A 27 4.50 -4.11 -2.70
N GLU A 28 4.99 -4.02 -3.94
CA GLU A 28 6.11 -3.13 -4.25
C GLU A 28 5.70 -1.65 -4.22
N LEU A 29 4.48 -1.33 -4.66
CA LEU A 29 3.93 0.02 -4.60
C LEU A 29 3.78 0.50 -3.14
N ASP A 30 3.24 -0.34 -2.27
CA ASP A 30 3.10 -0.08 -0.85
C ASP A 30 4.44 0.17 -0.18
N ARG A 31 5.43 -0.69 -0.45
CA ARG A 31 6.79 -0.49 0.07
C ARG A 31 7.36 0.85 -0.36
N TYR A 32 7.21 1.19 -1.64
CA TYR A 32 7.67 2.48 -2.16
C TYR A 32 6.98 3.66 -1.46
N ILE A 33 5.66 3.58 -1.23
CA ILE A 33 4.91 4.66 -0.58
C ILE A 33 5.26 4.78 0.91
N ILE A 34 5.43 3.65 1.61
CA ILE A 34 5.88 3.59 3.01
C ILE A 34 7.22 4.29 3.17
N ASP A 35 8.17 4.00 2.28
CA ASP A 35 9.50 4.62 2.26
C ASP A 35 9.44 6.10 1.88
N LEU A 36 8.64 6.45 0.86
CA LEU A 36 8.44 7.83 0.41
C LEU A 36 7.90 8.72 1.55
N LEU A 37 6.96 8.20 2.33
CA LEU A 37 6.38 8.89 3.49
C LEU A 37 7.29 8.84 4.72
N SER A 38 8.47 8.20 4.63
CA SER A 38 9.41 8.04 5.74
C SER A 38 8.75 7.43 6.99
N THR A 39 7.70 6.63 6.80
CA THR A 39 6.93 6.07 7.92
C THR A 39 7.77 5.16 8.83
N PRO A 40 8.68 4.29 8.33
CA PRO A 40 9.50 3.47 9.20
C PRO A 40 10.39 4.31 10.13
N ILE A 41 11.07 5.32 9.61
CA ILE A 41 11.99 6.14 10.40
C ILE A 41 11.25 7.04 11.40
N LEU A 42 10.07 7.55 11.05
CA LEU A 42 9.23 8.35 11.93
C LEU A 42 8.69 7.52 13.11
N VAL A 43 8.33 6.25 12.86
CA VAL A 43 7.88 5.32 13.89
C VAL A 43 9.04 4.85 14.76
N HIS A 44 10.18 4.46 14.16
CA HIS A 44 11.35 3.99 14.92
C HIS A 44 11.93 5.05 15.83
N THR A 45 11.95 6.31 15.39
CA THR A 45 12.50 7.41 16.18
C THR A 45 11.44 8.13 17.01
N PHE A 46 10.21 7.62 17.11
CA PHE A 46 9.07 8.41 17.63
C PHE A 46 9.33 9.07 19.00
N PHE A 47 10.01 8.36 19.90
CA PHE A 47 10.37 8.84 21.24
C PHE A 47 11.76 9.49 21.34
N ASP A 48 12.50 9.53 20.24
CA ASP A 48 13.83 10.14 20.21
C ASP A 48 13.72 11.66 20.10
N PRO A 49 14.60 12.39 20.82
CA PRO A 49 14.68 13.84 20.70
C PRO A 49 15.05 14.24 19.28
N ILE A 50 14.44 15.32 18.76
CA ILE A 50 14.82 15.87 17.45
C ILE A 50 16.29 16.29 17.44
N LYS A 51 16.73 16.87 18.57
CA LYS A 51 18.10 17.32 18.76
C LYS A 51 18.63 16.80 20.08
N ASN A 52 19.84 16.21 20.02
CA ASN A 52 20.58 15.79 21.20
C ASN A 52 20.97 17.01 22.02
N GLU A 53 20.25 17.23 23.12
CA GLU A 53 20.55 18.27 24.10
C GLU A 53 21.19 17.63 25.34
N TYR A 54 22.19 18.29 25.92
CA TYR A 54 22.89 17.77 27.12
C TYR A 54 22.23 18.23 28.42
N ARG A 55 21.37 19.25 28.33
CA ARG A 55 20.70 19.85 29.49
C ARG A 55 19.38 19.13 29.75
N LYS A 56 19.26 18.47 30.91
CA LYS A 56 18.10 17.65 31.30
C LYS A 56 16.73 18.32 31.05
N GLY A 57 16.61 19.62 31.28
CA GLY A 57 15.37 20.37 31.02
C GLY A 57 15.03 20.57 29.54
N LEU A 58 16.03 20.72 28.67
CA LEU A 58 15.82 20.85 27.22
C LEU A 58 15.61 19.49 26.54
N VAL A 59 16.13 18.40 27.11
CA VAL A 59 15.92 17.04 26.59
C VAL A 59 14.44 16.69 26.55
N GLY A 60 13.73 16.89 27.67
CA GLY A 60 12.29 16.61 27.75
C GLY A 60 11.47 17.45 26.76
N PHE A 61 11.83 18.72 26.59
CA PHE A 61 11.22 19.59 25.60
C PHE A 61 11.48 19.11 24.16
N SER A 62 12.71 18.70 23.84
CA SER A 62 13.12 18.17 22.53
C SER A 62 12.39 16.87 22.16
N ILE A 63 12.15 16.00 23.15
CA ILE A 63 11.33 14.78 22.98
C ILE A 63 9.87 15.15 22.74
N GLY A 64 9.27 16.01 23.57
CA GLY A 64 7.87 16.41 23.42
C GLY A 64 7.58 17.10 22.09
N LEU A 65 8.46 18.00 21.66
CA LEU A 65 8.39 18.65 20.35
C LEU A 65 8.60 17.64 19.21
N GLY A 66 9.49 16.67 19.41
CA GLY A 66 9.68 15.51 18.52
C GLY A 66 8.41 14.72 18.29
N ILE A 67 7.76 14.30 19.36
CA ILE A 67 6.49 13.57 19.32
C ILE A 67 5.42 14.40 18.60
N PHE A 68 5.31 15.70 18.91
CA PHE A 68 4.30 16.57 18.30
C PHE A 68 4.48 16.67 16.77
N ILE A 69 5.69 16.97 16.30
CA ILE A 69 5.98 17.09 14.86
C ILE A 69 5.80 15.74 14.17
N LYS A 70 6.32 14.64 14.73
CA LYS A 70 6.20 13.30 14.13
C LYS A 70 4.74 12.88 14.05
N THR A 71 3.92 13.19 15.04
CA THR A 71 2.47 12.93 15.02
C THR A 71 1.77 13.71 13.91
N LEU A 72 2.11 14.99 13.73
CA LEU A 72 1.57 15.81 12.63
C LEU A 72 1.91 15.27 11.24
N ILE A 73 3.04 14.56 11.09
CA ILE A 73 3.45 13.94 9.82
C ILE A 73 2.85 12.54 9.67
N LEU A 74 2.81 11.75 10.75
CA LEU A 74 2.31 10.37 10.71
C LEU A 74 0.81 10.28 10.43
N ILE A 75 0.00 11.19 10.98
CA ILE A 75 -1.46 11.21 10.75
C ILE A 75 -1.80 11.28 9.24
N PRO A 76 -1.35 12.30 8.49
CA PRO A 76 -1.63 12.36 7.05
C PRO A 76 -0.94 11.22 6.28
N SER A 77 0.22 10.75 6.73
CA SER A 77 0.89 9.60 6.11
C SER A 77 0.04 8.33 6.18
N PHE A 78 -0.53 8.02 7.34
CA PHE A 78 -1.45 6.88 7.49
C PHE A 78 -2.75 7.08 6.73
N ALA A 79 -3.26 8.30 6.62
CA ALA A 79 -4.44 8.59 5.81
C ALA A 79 -4.18 8.34 4.31
N ILE A 80 -2.99 8.71 3.81
CA ILE A 80 -2.56 8.42 2.43
C ILE A 80 -2.44 6.92 2.21
N LEU A 81 -1.76 6.19 3.11
CA LEU A 81 -1.63 4.73 3.01
C LEU A 81 -2.99 4.03 3.01
N LEU A 82 -3.92 4.45 3.87
CA LEU A 82 -5.27 3.91 3.90
C LEU A 82 -6.03 4.17 2.60
N LEU A 83 -5.89 5.36 2.02
CA LEU A 83 -6.50 5.69 0.73
C LEU A 83 -5.93 4.80 -0.38
N VAL A 84 -4.62 4.60 -0.42
CA VAL A 84 -3.94 3.72 -1.38
C VAL A 84 -4.49 2.30 -1.26
N PHE A 85 -4.55 1.74 -0.06
CA PHE A 85 -5.10 0.39 0.16
C PHE A 85 -6.56 0.26 -0.31
N ILE A 86 -7.39 1.28 -0.10
CA ILE A 86 -8.77 1.28 -0.61
C ILE A 86 -8.77 1.25 -2.15
N LEU A 87 -7.94 2.05 -2.80
CA LEU A 87 -7.85 2.08 -4.25
C LEU A 87 -7.35 0.75 -4.82
N GLU A 88 -6.33 0.14 -4.21
CA GLU A 88 -5.82 -1.17 -4.60
C GLU A 88 -6.87 -2.26 -4.44
N PHE A 89 -7.62 -2.24 -3.34
CA PHE A 89 -8.72 -3.17 -3.11
C PHE A 89 -9.81 -3.02 -4.18
N ILE A 90 -10.20 -1.79 -4.51
CA ILE A 90 -11.16 -1.52 -5.60
C ILE A 90 -10.61 -2.00 -6.94
N ALA A 91 -9.34 -1.72 -7.25
CA ALA A 91 -8.68 -2.15 -8.47
C ALA A 91 -8.64 -3.68 -8.59
N LEU A 92 -8.36 -4.40 -7.50
CA LEU A 92 -8.37 -5.85 -7.45
C LEU A 92 -9.77 -6.43 -7.71
N ILE A 93 -10.81 -5.84 -7.12
CA ILE A 93 -12.20 -6.22 -7.39
C ILE A 93 -12.51 -6.01 -8.88
N ILE A 94 -12.25 -4.82 -9.42
CA ILE A 94 -12.49 -4.50 -10.83
C ILE A 94 -11.76 -5.50 -11.74
N PHE A 95 -10.50 -5.81 -11.43
CA PHE A 95 -9.69 -6.76 -12.17
C PHE A 95 -10.27 -8.18 -12.14
N LEU A 96 -10.73 -8.66 -10.98
CA LEU A 96 -11.35 -9.99 -10.85
C LEU A 96 -12.65 -10.12 -11.66
N PHE A 97 -13.40 -9.02 -11.80
CA PHE A 97 -14.67 -9.01 -12.54
C PHE A 97 -14.54 -8.63 -14.02
N PHE A 98 -13.40 -8.09 -14.44
CA PHE A 98 -13.13 -7.73 -15.83
C PHE A 98 -13.38 -8.84 -16.87
N PRO A 99 -13.03 -10.13 -16.65
CA PRO A 99 -13.21 -11.18 -17.66
C PRO A 99 -14.68 -11.54 -17.90
N PHE A 100 -15.61 -11.06 -17.06
CA PHE A 100 -17.04 -11.21 -17.30
C PHE A 100 -17.59 -10.18 -18.31
N ILE A 101 -16.87 -9.08 -18.57
CA ILE A 101 -17.32 -8.04 -19.51
C ILE A 101 -17.46 -8.60 -20.94
N PRO A 102 -16.47 -9.31 -21.52
CA PRO A 102 -16.62 -9.91 -22.84
C PRO A 102 -17.75 -10.94 -22.90
N LEU A 103 -17.96 -11.71 -21.81
CA LEU A 103 -19.07 -12.67 -21.73
C LEU A 103 -20.42 -11.96 -21.78
N TYR A 104 -20.56 -10.85 -21.05
CA TYR A 104 -21.77 -10.04 -21.08
C TYR A 104 -22.03 -9.44 -22.48
N VAL A 105 -20.99 -8.90 -23.13
CA VAL A 105 -21.09 -8.36 -24.50
C VAL A 105 -21.44 -9.43 -25.53
N LEU A 106 -20.98 -10.67 -25.35
CA LEU A 106 -21.32 -11.78 -26.26
C LEU A 106 -22.76 -12.28 -26.11
N ILE A 107 -23.37 -12.08 -24.94
CA ILE A 107 -24.74 -12.55 -24.62
C ILE A 107 -25.81 -11.52 -25.01
N THR A 108 -25.45 -10.24 -25.07
CA THR A 108 -26.36 -9.11 -25.36
C THR A 108 -26.30 -8.73 -26.84
#